data_AF-A0AAD3M723-F1
#
_entry.id   AF-A0AAD3M723-F1
#
_cell.length_a   1.000
_cell.length_b   1.000
_cell.length_c   1.000
_cell.angle_alpha   90.00
_cell.angle_beta   90.00
_cell.angle_gamma   90.00
#
_symmetry.space_group_name_H-M   'P 1'
#
loop_
_entity.id
_entity.type
_entity.pdbx_description
1 polymer ?
#
loop_
_entity_poly.entity_id
_entity_poly.type
_entity_poly.pdbx_seq_one_letter_code
_entity_poly.pdbx_strand_id
1 'polypeptide(L)'
;MWKRVSVCCQRRHQTQDCGPNRHLDRNTCQCVCNVLPAPTCPLNHVFNKDTCQCTCIKTCPRHQPLNKTKCSCECNESPNKCFLKGRRFHQATCSCLRPPCEVRRRRCEPGFSFSEEVCRCVPSHWRRLE
;
A
#
# COMPACT_ATOMS: atom_id res chain seq x y z
N MET A 1 36.88 45.64 -17.04
CA MET A 1 36.30 45.24 -15.73
C MET A 1 35.99 43.75 -15.76
N TRP A 2 36.55 43.00 -14.81
CA TRP A 2 36.62 41.54 -14.80
C TRP A 2 35.25 40.87 -14.65
N LYS A 3 34.92 39.96 -15.58
CA LYS A 3 33.83 38.99 -15.41
C LYS A 3 34.22 38.03 -14.27
N ARG A 4 33.61 38.16 -13.08
CA ARG A 4 33.63 37.10 -12.07
C ARG A 4 32.69 35.98 -12.53
N VAL A 5 33.20 35.14 -13.42
CA VAL A 5 32.64 33.81 -13.61
C VAL A 5 33.04 33.02 -12.37
N SER A 6 32.06 32.61 -11.57
CA SER A 6 32.27 31.74 -10.41
C SER A 6 32.92 30.43 -10.88
N VAL A 7 34.24 30.33 -10.70
CA VAL A 7 35.06 29.16 -11.04
C VAL A 7 34.88 28.11 -9.96
N CYS A 8 34.04 27.12 -10.22
CA CYS A 8 33.91 25.92 -9.38
C CYS A 8 33.76 24.65 -10.21
N CYS A 9 34.59 24.51 -11.27
CA CYS A 9 34.89 23.25 -11.98
C CYS A 9 35.77 23.57 -13.20
N GLN A 10 37.03 23.94 -12.99
CA GLN A 10 37.88 24.44 -14.09
C GLN A 10 38.52 23.34 -14.97
N ARG A 11 38.30 22.05 -14.69
CA ARG A 11 38.74 20.98 -15.59
C ARG A 11 37.74 19.82 -15.68
N ARG A 12 37.21 19.68 -16.90
CA ARG A 12 36.34 18.65 -17.50
C ARG A 12 34.84 18.85 -17.34
N HIS A 13 34.28 19.14 -18.50
CA HIS A 13 32.95 18.77 -18.99
C HIS A 13 31.82 19.76 -18.68
N GLN A 14 31.52 20.50 -19.74
CA GLN A 14 30.25 21.16 -20.05
C GLN A 14 29.04 20.53 -19.34
N THR A 15 28.21 21.40 -18.78
CA THR A 15 26.80 21.16 -18.45
C THR A 15 26.55 19.98 -17.50
N GLN A 16 27.07 20.04 -16.26
CA GLN A 16 26.46 19.27 -15.17
C GLN A 16 25.14 19.93 -14.78
N ASP A 17 24.11 19.71 -15.59
CA ASP A 17 22.75 19.89 -15.15
C ASP A 17 22.52 18.83 -14.06
N CYS A 18 22.40 19.26 -12.80
CA CYS A 18 22.39 18.35 -11.65
C CYS A 18 21.15 17.44 -11.59
N GLY A 19 20.29 17.47 -12.61
CA GLY A 19 19.03 16.75 -12.67
C GLY A 19 17.96 17.43 -11.82
N PRO A 20 16.69 16.99 -11.95
CA PRO A 20 15.59 17.60 -11.21
C PRO A 20 15.79 17.47 -9.69
N ASN A 21 15.48 18.54 -8.96
CA ASN A 21 15.55 18.65 -7.48
C ASN A 21 16.97 18.71 -6.88
N ARG A 22 17.99 19.00 -7.68
CA ARG A 22 19.38 19.16 -7.23
C ARG A 22 19.98 20.48 -7.70
N HIS A 23 20.98 20.97 -6.97
CA HIS A 23 21.79 22.12 -7.36
C HIS A 23 23.27 21.85 -7.13
N LEU A 24 24.13 22.57 -7.85
CA LEU A 24 25.58 22.48 -7.68
C LEU A 24 26.00 23.29 -6.46
N ASP A 25 26.56 22.62 -5.46
CA ASP A 25 27.20 23.26 -4.32
C ASP A 25 28.50 23.94 -4.77
N ARG A 26 28.58 25.26 -4.56
CA ARG A 26 29.70 26.10 -5.01
C ARG A 26 30.97 25.97 -4.16
N ASN A 27 30.95 25.23 -3.05
CA ASN A 27 32.13 25.07 -2.21
C ASN A 27 32.81 23.71 -2.45
N THR A 28 32.01 22.69 -2.73
CA THR A 28 32.45 21.29 -2.95
C THR A 28 32.40 20.87 -4.42
N CYS A 29 31.75 21.67 -5.28
CA CYS A 29 31.50 21.34 -6.68
C CYS A 29 30.71 20.02 -6.85
N GLN A 30 29.86 19.66 -5.89
CA GLN A 30 29.02 18.45 -5.91
C GLN A 30 27.55 18.80 -6.11
N CYS A 31 26.80 17.96 -6.82
CA CYS A 31 25.35 18.10 -6.91
C CYS A 31 24.69 17.66 -5.60
N VAL A 32 24.04 18.59 -4.92
CA VAL A 32 23.34 18.40 -3.65
C VAL A 32 21.84 18.60 -3.83
N CYS A 33 21.03 18.01 -2.96
CA CYS A 33 19.58 18.13 -3.02
C CYS A 33 19.11 19.53 -2.64
N ASN A 34 18.08 20.05 -3.32
CA ASN A 34 17.46 21.34 -3.01
C ASN A 34 16.71 21.35 -1.66
N VAL A 35 16.34 20.17 -1.18
CA VAL A 35 15.60 19.96 0.07
C VAL A 35 16.58 19.59 1.19
N LEU A 36 16.38 20.18 2.37
CA LEU A 36 17.16 19.94 3.59
C LEU A 36 17.28 18.43 3.92
N PRO A 37 18.33 18.01 4.67
CA PRO A 37 18.79 16.62 4.73
C PRO A 37 17.77 15.61 5.29
N ALA A 38 18.17 14.34 5.30
CA ALA A 38 17.43 13.16 5.75
C ALA A 38 16.60 13.23 7.07
N PRO A 39 16.84 14.10 8.07
CA PRO A 39 16.01 14.14 9.29
C PRO A 39 14.56 14.61 9.08
N THR A 40 14.23 15.21 7.94
CA THR A 40 12.88 15.76 7.68
C THR A 40 11.89 14.75 7.11
N CYS A 41 12.31 13.53 6.79
CA CYS A 41 11.40 12.55 6.22
C CYS A 41 10.34 12.09 7.24
N PRO A 42 9.06 12.01 6.83
CA PRO A 42 7.99 11.54 7.71
C PRO A 42 8.22 10.08 8.15
N LEU A 43 7.58 9.68 9.24
CA LEU A 43 7.72 8.34 9.82
C LEU A 43 7.58 7.22 8.75
N ASN A 44 8.45 6.22 8.80
CA ASN A 44 8.57 5.11 7.83
C ASN A 44 9.01 5.52 6.40
N HIS A 45 9.59 6.70 6.22
CA HIS A 45 10.22 7.10 4.97
C HIS A 45 11.73 7.20 5.12
N VAL A 46 12.45 6.82 4.06
CA VAL A 46 13.91 6.98 3.95
C VAL A 46 14.21 7.97 2.84
N PHE A 47 15.16 8.86 3.09
CA PHE A 47 15.62 9.81 2.09
C PHE A 47 16.44 9.11 1.01
N ASN A 48 15.95 9.16 -0.22
CA ASN A 48 16.67 8.68 -1.39
C ASN A 48 17.60 9.80 -1.89
N LYS A 49 18.91 9.56 -1.80
CA LYS A 49 19.95 10.52 -2.23
C LYS A 49 19.95 10.72 -3.74
N ASP A 50 19.54 9.73 -4.51
CA ASP A 50 19.51 9.74 -5.98
C ASP A 50 18.39 10.62 -6.53
N THR A 51 17.19 10.54 -5.92
CA THR A 51 16.02 11.32 -6.33
C THR A 51 15.77 12.57 -5.50
N CYS A 52 16.49 12.74 -4.38
CA CYS A 52 16.26 13.80 -3.41
C CYS A 52 14.82 13.80 -2.84
N GLN A 53 14.22 12.62 -2.69
CA GLN A 53 12.84 12.45 -2.21
C GLN A 53 12.76 11.43 -1.06
N CYS A 54 11.78 11.59 -0.18
CA CYS A 54 11.49 10.61 0.86
C CYS A 54 10.66 9.45 0.28
N THR A 55 11.21 8.23 0.31
CA THR A 55 10.55 7.02 -0.16
C THR A 55 10.03 6.19 1.01
N CYS A 56 8.76 5.78 0.96
CA CYS A 56 8.18 4.90 1.96
C CYS A 56 8.86 3.52 1.93
N ILE A 57 9.33 3.05 3.09
CA ILE A 57 9.97 1.73 3.25
C ILE A 57 9.10 0.74 4.03
N LYS A 58 7.86 1.12 4.34
CA LYS A 58 6.96 0.30 5.13
C LYS A 58 6.60 -0.98 4.40
N THR A 59 6.82 -2.11 5.06
CA THR A 59 6.40 -3.42 4.57
C THR A 59 5.06 -3.78 5.22
N CYS A 60 4.06 -4.13 4.41
CA CYS A 60 2.74 -4.47 4.92
C CYS A 60 2.49 -5.98 4.89
N PRO A 61 1.65 -6.51 5.81
CA PRO A 61 1.19 -7.89 5.78
C PRO A 61 0.49 -8.23 4.45
N ARG A 62 0.47 -9.51 4.07
CA ARG A 62 -0.08 -9.99 2.79
C ARG A 62 -1.52 -9.54 2.50
N HIS A 63 -2.31 -9.30 3.55
CA HIS A 63 -3.72 -8.92 3.47
C HIS A 63 -3.99 -7.41 3.56
N GLN A 64 -2.96 -6.58 3.73
CA GLN A 64 -3.07 -5.13 3.81
C GLN A 64 -2.18 -4.48 2.75
N PRO A 65 -2.72 -4.01 1.62
CA PRO A 65 -1.93 -3.25 0.66
C PRO A 65 -1.35 -1.97 1.25
N LEU A 66 -0.15 -1.62 0.78
CA LEU A 66 0.53 -0.38 1.12
C LEU A 66 -0.05 0.78 0.28
N ASN A 67 -0.59 1.77 0.97
CA ASN A 67 -0.91 3.06 0.39
C ASN A 67 0.37 3.90 0.27
N LYS A 68 0.89 4.06 -0.96
CA LYS A 68 2.18 4.71 -1.23
C LYS A 68 2.21 6.21 -0.91
N THR A 69 1.07 6.91 -0.93
CA THR A 69 1.02 8.37 -0.67
C THR A 69 1.04 8.68 0.82
N LYS A 70 0.37 7.85 1.63
CA LYS A 70 0.32 7.99 3.10
C LYS A 70 1.34 7.13 3.84
N CYS A 71 1.99 6.19 3.14
CA CYS A 71 2.84 5.16 3.74
C CYS A 71 2.12 4.38 4.86
N SER A 72 0.85 4.03 4.62
CA SER A 72 -0.02 3.29 5.54
C SER A 72 -0.43 1.94 4.96
N CYS A 73 -0.60 0.93 5.81
CA CYS A 73 -1.18 -0.35 5.41
C CYS A 73 -2.69 -0.27 5.63
N GLU A 74 -3.48 -0.45 4.57
CA GLU A 74 -4.93 -0.26 4.62
C GLU A 74 -5.64 -1.53 4.15
N CYS A 75 -6.72 -1.93 4.82
CA CYS A 75 -7.54 -3.06 4.37
C CYS A 75 -8.38 -2.65 3.14
N ASN A 76 -8.47 -3.54 2.14
CA ASN A 76 -9.35 -3.34 0.98
C ASN A 76 -10.85 -3.54 1.30
N GLU A 77 -11.13 -4.41 2.26
CA GLU A 77 -12.49 -4.63 2.77
C GLU A 77 -12.69 -3.86 4.07
N SER A 78 -13.92 -3.43 4.32
CA SER A 78 -14.32 -2.70 5.52
C SER A 78 -15.49 -3.39 6.20
N PRO A 79 -15.75 -3.13 7.49
CA PRO A 79 -16.92 -3.63 8.20
C PRO A 79 -18.22 -3.42 7.42
N ASN A 80 -18.43 -2.21 6.89
CA ASN A 80 -19.64 -1.85 6.15
C ASN A 80 -19.74 -2.61 4.81
N LYS A 81 -18.62 -2.72 4.07
CA LYS A 81 -18.59 -3.45 2.79
C LYS A 81 -18.85 -4.94 2.97
N CYS A 82 -18.34 -5.54 4.06
CA CYS A 82 -18.67 -6.91 4.40
C CYS A 82 -20.13 -7.05 4.85
N PHE A 83 -20.63 -6.13 5.65
CA PHE A 83 -22.00 -6.12 6.14
C PHE A 83 -23.01 -6.07 4.99
N LEU A 84 -22.78 -5.19 4.00
CA LEU A 84 -23.60 -5.12 2.78
C LEU A 84 -23.60 -6.43 1.96
N LYS A 85 -22.55 -7.25 2.10
CA LYS A 85 -22.44 -8.60 1.50
C LYS A 85 -23.01 -9.70 2.39
N GLY A 86 -23.63 -9.38 3.53
CA GLY A 86 -24.12 -10.35 4.52
C GLY A 86 -22.99 -11.14 5.20
N ARG A 87 -21.79 -10.57 5.27
CA ARG A 87 -20.58 -11.19 5.85
C ARG A 87 -20.05 -10.35 7.00
N ARG A 88 -19.30 -10.99 7.90
CA ARG A 88 -18.63 -10.32 9.01
C ARG A 88 -17.20 -9.96 8.62
N PHE A 89 -16.77 -8.74 8.91
CA PHE A 89 -15.39 -8.34 8.70
C PHE A 89 -14.48 -8.93 9.77
N HIS A 90 -13.41 -9.57 9.34
CA HIS A 90 -12.37 -10.10 10.21
C HIS A 90 -11.16 -9.17 10.18
N GLN A 91 -10.92 -8.46 11.28
CA GLN A 91 -9.91 -7.39 11.34
C GLN A 91 -8.48 -7.91 11.13
N ALA A 92 -8.13 -9.06 11.70
CA ALA A 92 -6.77 -9.60 11.64
C ALA A 92 -6.34 -9.99 10.21
N THR A 93 -7.30 -10.37 9.35
CA THR A 93 -7.03 -10.81 7.96
C THR A 93 -7.60 -9.85 6.92
N CYS A 94 -8.20 -8.73 7.33
CA CYS A 94 -8.90 -7.79 6.45
C CYS A 94 -9.89 -8.45 5.47
N SER A 95 -10.57 -9.53 5.87
CA SER A 95 -11.40 -10.34 4.96
C SER A 95 -12.86 -10.42 5.41
N CYS A 96 -13.78 -10.55 4.46
CA CYS A 96 -15.18 -10.81 4.75
C CYS A 96 -15.42 -12.31 4.94
N LEU A 97 -15.56 -12.73 6.19
CA LEU A 97 -15.89 -14.11 6.54
C LEU A 97 -17.40 -14.27 6.60
N ARG A 98 -17.87 -15.41 6.08
CA ARG A 98 -19.23 -15.83 6.35
C ARG A 98 -19.28 -16.31 7.80
N PRO A 99 -20.23 -15.83 8.64
CA PRO A 99 -20.41 -16.41 9.96
C PRO A 99 -20.58 -17.93 9.83
N PRO A 100 -19.95 -18.74 10.68
CA PRO A 100 -20.17 -20.18 10.65
C PRO A 100 -21.67 -20.45 10.81
N CYS A 101 -22.21 -21.36 10.01
CA CYS A 101 -23.60 -21.75 10.15
C CYS A 101 -23.78 -22.44 11.52
N GLU A 102 -24.23 -21.72 12.54
CA GLU A 102 -24.44 -22.28 13.89
C GLU A 102 -25.41 -23.48 13.88
N VAL A 103 -26.24 -23.57 12.84
CA VAL A 103 -27.27 -24.60 12.64
C VAL A 103 -26.75 -25.95 12.11
N ARG A 104 -25.43 -26.18 12.05
CA ARG A 104 -24.85 -27.47 11.61
C ARG A 104 -25.27 -28.67 12.49
N ARG A 105 -26.07 -28.44 13.53
CA ARG A 105 -26.61 -29.45 14.47
C ARG A 105 -27.95 -30.07 14.10
N ARG A 106 -28.70 -29.59 13.10
CA ARG A 106 -29.96 -30.24 12.69
C ARG A 106 -29.79 -31.01 11.39
N ARG A 107 -30.07 -32.32 11.42
CA ARG A 107 -30.27 -33.11 10.19
C ARG A 107 -31.46 -32.50 9.44
N CYS A 108 -31.27 -32.22 8.15
CA CYS A 108 -32.37 -31.81 7.29
C CYS A 108 -33.38 -32.96 7.13
N GLU A 109 -34.65 -32.61 6.94
CA GLU A 109 -35.69 -33.59 6.63
C GLU A 109 -35.42 -34.31 5.30
N PRO A 110 -35.93 -35.54 5.09
CA PRO A 110 -35.82 -36.25 3.83
C PRO A 110 -36.28 -35.37 2.65
N GLY A 111 -35.48 -35.30 1.59
CA GLY A 111 -35.74 -34.43 0.43
C GLY A 111 -35.11 -33.03 0.52
N PHE A 112 -34.57 -32.63 1.67
CA PHE A 112 -33.83 -31.37 1.84
C PHE A 112 -32.33 -31.63 2.06
N SER A 113 -31.49 -30.72 1.56
CA SER A 113 -30.06 -30.72 1.75
C SER A 113 -29.60 -29.41 2.39
N PHE A 114 -28.61 -29.46 3.28
CA PHE A 114 -28.07 -28.25 3.89
C PHE A 114 -27.24 -27.47 2.88
N SER A 115 -27.57 -26.20 2.65
CA SER A 115 -26.76 -25.31 1.79
C SER A 115 -25.87 -24.42 2.66
N GLU A 116 -24.55 -24.55 2.47
CA GLU A 116 -23.56 -23.66 3.09
C GLU A 116 -23.66 -22.22 2.57
N GLU A 117 -24.30 -22.04 1.40
CA GLU A 117 -24.51 -20.73 0.78
C GLU A 117 -25.65 -19.94 1.42
N VAL A 118 -26.56 -20.57 2.15
CA VAL A 118 -27.68 -19.90 2.84
C VAL A 118 -27.85 -20.33 4.30
N CYS A 119 -26.98 -21.21 4.80
CA CYS A 119 -27.00 -21.75 6.16
C CYS A 119 -28.35 -22.35 6.59
N ARG A 120 -29.08 -22.98 5.66
CA ARG A 120 -30.38 -23.61 5.91
C ARG A 120 -30.58 -24.85 5.03
N CYS A 121 -31.52 -25.70 5.43
CA CYS A 121 -32.01 -26.80 4.61
C CYS A 121 -32.78 -26.22 3.42
N VAL A 122 -32.36 -26.56 2.21
CA VAL A 122 -33.01 -26.20 0.94
C VAL A 122 -33.43 -27.48 0.21
N PRO A 123 -34.44 -27.45 -0.67
CA PRO A 123 -34.83 -28.63 -1.43
C PRO A 123 -33.64 -29.21 -2.21
N SER A 124 -33.49 -30.53 -2.21
CA SER A 124 -32.29 -31.18 -2.79
C SER A 124 -32.15 -30.96 -4.29
N HIS A 125 -33.26 -30.74 -5.00
CA HIS A 125 -33.28 -30.42 -6.43
C HIS A 125 -32.80 -28.99 -6.76
N TRP A 126 -32.58 -28.13 -5.76
CA TRP A 126 -31.99 -26.79 -5.93
C TRP A 126 -30.47 -26.82 -5.93
N ARG A 127 -29.86 -27.97 -5.59
CA ARG A 127 -28.44 -28.16 -5.90
C ARG A 127 -28.30 -28.07 -7.41
N ARG A 128 -27.58 -27.05 -7.87
CA ARG A 128 -27.10 -27.02 -9.25
C ARG A 128 -26.32 -28.33 -9.47
N LEU A 129 -26.82 -29.14 -10.39
CA LEU A 129 -26.04 -30.23 -10.99
C LEU A 129 -24.86 -29.55 -11.68
N GLU A 130 -23.65 -29.88 -11.24
CA GLU A 130 -22.43 -29.62 -12.02
C GLU A 130 -22.48 -30.41 -13.33
#